data_AF-A0A9E1N825-F1
#
_entry.id   AF-A0A9E1N825-F1
#
_cell.length_a   1.000
_cell.length_b   1.000
_cell.length_c   1.000
_cell.angle_alpha   90.00
_cell.angle_beta   90.00
_cell.angle_gamma   90.00
#
_symmetry.space_group_name_H-M   'P 1'
#
loop_
_entity.id
_entity.type
_entity.pdbx_description
1 polymer ?
#
loop_
_entity_poly.entity_id
_entity_poly.type
_entity_poly.pdbx_seq_one_letter_code
_entity_poly.pdbx_strand_id
1 'polypeptide(L)'
;MNQAGALDGVRVIDLTRVWAGPHATRIFADLGAEVIHVTSRKLAGELTVSDETARILGVYPNDDPGPRHWNRNSQTNDLARNKRDITLEFDTAEGLDLVRRLIAIADIVIENYSPRVMPKFGLDYPNLKKINPKIILCS
;
A
#
# COMPACT_ATOMS: atom_id res chain seq x y z
N MET A 1 -19.98 -20.57 -4.99
CA MET A 1 -19.45 -19.82 -6.14
C MET A 1 -18.91 -18.52 -5.57
N ASN A 2 -17.60 -18.24 -5.68
CA ASN A 2 -17.09 -16.92 -5.37
C ASN A 2 -17.73 -15.96 -6.37
N GLN A 3 -18.68 -15.14 -5.92
CA GLN A 3 -19.24 -14.08 -6.76
C GLN A 3 -18.12 -13.08 -7.03
N ALA A 4 -17.83 -12.84 -8.30
CA ALA A 4 -16.95 -11.76 -8.73
C ALA A 4 -17.49 -10.43 -8.20
N GLY A 5 -16.63 -9.63 -7.55
CA GLY A 5 -16.98 -8.30 -7.06
C GLY A 5 -17.15 -7.30 -8.20
N ALA A 6 -17.69 -6.11 -7.91
CA ALA A 6 -17.92 -5.06 -8.91
C ALA A 6 -16.64 -4.58 -9.62
N LEU A 7 -15.47 -4.79 -8.99
CA LEU A 7 -14.14 -4.45 -9.52
C LEU A 7 -13.29 -5.69 -9.81
N ASP A 8 -13.92 -6.85 -10.02
CA ASP A 8 -13.18 -8.03 -10.44
C ASP A 8 -12.41 -7.78 -11.74
N GLY A 9 -11.17 -8.28 -11.80
CA GLY A 9 -10.23 -8.02 -12.89
C GLY A 9 -9.52 -6.65 -12.85
N VAL A 10 -9.87 -5.74 -11.96
CA VAL A 10 -9.16 -4.46 -11.77
C VAL A 10 -7.95 -4.65 -10.87
N ARG A 11 -6.78 -4.15 -11.27
CA ARG A 11 -5.56 -4.12 -10.45
C ARG A 11 -5.21 -2.71 -9.99
N VAL A 12 -5.07 -2.55 -8.67
CA VAL A 12 -4.68 -1.31 -8.02
C VAL A 12 -3.30 -1.47 -7.37
N ILE A 13 -2.39 -0.55 -7.68
CA ILE A 13 -1.13 -0.39 -6.94
C ILE A 13 -1.34 0.68 -5.88
N ASP A 14 -1.38 0.24 -4.63
CA ASP A 14 -1.55 1.06 -3.44
C ASP A 14 -0.17 1.47 -2.92
N LEU A 15 0.21 2.72 -3.18
CA LEU A 15 1.44 3.34 -2.65
C LEU A 15 1.15 4.21 -1.42
N THR A 16 -0.05 4.10 -0.86
CA THR A 16 -0.57 5.03 0.13
C THR A 16 -0.13 4.67 1.55
N ARG A 17 -0.29 5.63 2.47
CA ARG A 17 0.07 5.48 3.89
C ARG A 17 -0.97 6.12 4.80
N VAL A 18 -0.90 5.76 6.07
CA VAL A 18 -1.66 6.36 7.18
C VAL A 18 -3.15 6.04 7.19
N TRP A 19 -4.00 6.79 6.47
CA TRP A 19 -5.45 6.66 6.61
C TRP A 19 -6.24 6.84 5.32
N ALA A 20 -6.26 8.05 4.73
CA ALA A 20 -7.17 8.37 3.62
C ALA A 20 -6.97 7.45 2.40
N GLY A 21 -5.71 7.30 1.97
CA GLY A 21 -5.36 6.41 0.87
C GLY A 21 -5.63 4.93 1.19
N PRO A 22 -5.13 4.37 2.32
CA PRO A 22 -5.37 2.97 2.66
C PRO A 22 -6.85 2.64 2.82
N HIS A 23 -7.65 3.58 3.33
CA HIS A 23 -9.10 3.44 3.44
C HIS A 23 -9.77 3.41 2.06
N ALA A 24 -9.37 4.28 1.13
CA ALA A 24 -9.86 4.25 -0.24
C ALA A 24 -9.54 2.92 -0.92
N THR A 25 -8.27 2.48 -0.90
CA THR A 25 -7.83 1.24 -1.54
C THR A 25 -8.42 -0.01 -0.86
N ARG A 26 -8.76 0.04 0.43
CA ARG A 26 -9.54 -1.00 1.11
C ARG A 26 -10.92 -1.17 0.48
N ILE A 27 -11.61 -0.08 0.14
CA ILE A 27 -12.90 -0.14 -0.56
C ILE A 27 -12.75 -0.82 -1.93
N PHE A 28 -11.68 -0.53 -2.68
CA PHE A 28 -11.40 -1.23 -3.93
C PHE A 28 -11.23 -2.74 -3.71
N ALA A 29 -10.47 -3.14 -2.69
CA ALA A 29 -10.25 -4.54 -2.35
C ALA A 29 -11.56 -5.24 -1.91
N ASP A 30 -12.37 -4.57 -1.08
CA ASP A 30 -13.68 -5.07 -0.63
C ASP A 30 -14.67 -5.24 -1.80
N LEU A 31 -14.52 -4.43 -2.87
CA LEU A 31 -15.30 -4.54 -4.10
C LEU A 31 -14.72 -5.55 -5.12
N GLY A 32 -13.65 -6.28 -4.77
CA GLY A 32 -13.09 -7.38 -5.56
C GLY A 32 -11.88 -7.03 -6.42
N ALA A 33 -11.34 -5.81 -6.34
CA ALA A 33 -10.10 -5.47 -7.05
C ALA A 33 -8.89 -6.21 -6.46
N GLU A 34 -7.92 -6.55 -7.31
CA GLU A 34 -6.60 -6.96 -6.85
C GLU A 34 -5.81 -5.74 -6.40
N VAL A 35 -5.74 -5.53 -5.08
CA VAL A 35 -4.98 -4.41 -4.50
C VAL A 35 -3.63 -4.90 -4.00
N ILE A 36 -2.56 -4.35 -4.56
CA ILE A 36 -1.17 -4.62 -4.17
C ILE A 36 -0.64 -3.40 -3.45
N HIS A 37 -0.51 -3.50 -2.13
CA HIS A 37 0.08 -2.47 -1.29
C HIS A 37 1.61 -2.59 -1.29
N VAL A 38 2.27 -1.51 -1.71
CA VAL A 38 3.72 -1.39 -1.74
C VAL A 38 4.16 -0.50 -0.58
N THR A 39 4.91 -1.07 0.34
CA THR A 39 5.44 -0.37 1.52
C THR A 39 6.95 -0.57 1.63
N SER A 40 7.61 0.09 2.60
CA SER A 40 9.02 -0.14 2.89
C SER A 40 9.20 -1.17 4.00
N ARG A 41 10.35 -1.84 4.07
CA ARG A 41 10.64 -2.79 5.17
C ARG A 41 10.58 -2.11 6.54
N LYS A 42 11.02 -0.86 6.60
CA LYS A 42 10.95 -0.01 7.79
C LYS A 42 9.52 0.09 8.32
N LEU A 43 8.55 0.31 7.43
CA LEU A 43 7.14 0.43 7.82
C LEU A 43 6.46 -0.93 8.01
N ALA A 44 6.90 -1.97 7.29
CA ALA A 44 6.28 -3.29 7.30
C ALA A 44 6.69 -4.18 8.48
N GLY A 45 7.70 -3.82 9.29
CA GLY A 45 8.05 -4.64 10.45
C GLY A 45 9.45 -4.48 11.04
N GLU A 46 10.35 -3.71 10.44
CA GLU A 46 11.68 -3.49 11.06
C GLU A 46 11.62 -2.53 12.27
N LEU A 47 10.54 -1.77 12.45
CA LEU A 47 10.36 -0.91 13.62
C LEU A 47 9.81 -1.71 14.80
N THR A 48 10.68 -2.13 15.71
CA THR A 48 10.28 -2.70 17.01
C THR A 48 9.38 -1.72 17.75
N VAL A 49 8.23 -2.21 18.22
CA VAL A 49 7.30 -1.43 19.05
C VAL A 49 7.58 -1.77 20.50
N SER A 50 7.97 -0.77 21.31
CA SER A 50 8.16 -0.97 22.74
C SER A 50 6.81 -1.14 23.45
N ASP A 51 6.81 -1.82 24.61
CA ASP A 51 5.60 -1.98 25.45
C ASP A 51 4.99 -0.63 25.83
N GLU A 52 5.83 0.38 26.13
CA GLU A 52 5.38 1.75 26.39
C GLU A 52 4.66 2.35 25.19
N THR A 53 5.23 2.19 23.98
CA THR A 53 4.60 2.66 22.74
C THR A 53 3.28 1.94 22.50
N ALA A 54 3.22 0.62 22.73
CA ALA A 54 2.00 -0.17 22.55
C ALA A 54 0.88 0.33 23.46
N ARG A 55 1.17 0.61 24.74
CA ARG A 55 0.23 1.17 25.72
C ARG A 55 -0.26 2.58 25.35
N ILE A 56 0.65 3.45 24.91
CA ILE A 56 0.30 4.83 24.53
C ILE A 56 -0.60 4.83 23.30
N LEU A 57 -0.30 3.99 22.31
CA LEU A 57 -1.09 3.91 21.08
C LEU A 57 -2.44 3.22 21.30
N GLY A 58 -2.53 2.23 22.20
CA GLY A 58 -3.77 1.50 22.48
C GLY A 58 -4.34 0.76 21.26
N VAL A 59 -3.51 0.50 20.24
CA VAL A 59 -3.91 -0.14 18.97
C VAL A 59 -3.67 -1.65 18.96
N TYR A 60 -3.03 -2.18 20.00
CA TYR A 60 -2.68 -3.60 20.11
C TYR A 60 -3.61 -4.31 21.10
N PRO A 61 -4.04 -5.55 20.81
CA PRO A 61 -4.76 -6.37 21.78
C PRO A 61 -3.94 -6.56 23.07
N ASN A 62 -4.53 -6.22 24.21
CA ASN A 62 -3.90 -6.28 25.54
C ASN A 62 -2.57 -5.50 25.66
N ASP A 63 -2.39 -4.44 24.86
CA ASP A 63 -1.14 -3.68 24.76
C ASP A 63 0.09 -4.52 24.39
N ASP A 64 -0.12 -5.70 23.80
CA ASP A 64 0.94 -6.62 23.40
C ASP A 64 1.15 -6.54 21.88
N PRO A 65 2.28 -5.98 21.41
CA PRO A 65 2.60 -5.91 20.00
C PRO A 65 2.95 -7.28 19.40
N GLY A 66 3.46 -8.22 20.21
CA GLY A 66 3.87 -9.55 19.76
C GLY A 66 4.96 -9.55 18.67
N PRO A 67 5.33 -10.74 18.15
CA PRO A 67 6.43 -10.89 17.19
C PRO A 67 6.08 -10.40 15.78
N ARG A 68 4.79 -10.19 15.47
CA ARG A 68 4.30 -9.71 14.17
C ARG A 68 3.42 -8.47 14.36
N HIS A 69 3.96 -7.47 15.05
CA HIS A 69 3.26 -6.25 15.41
C HIS A 69 2.64 -5.51 14.21
N TRP A 70 3.27 -5.58 13.04
CA TRP A 70 2.73 -5.02 11.81
C TRP A 70 1.38 -5.63 11.40
N ASN A 71 1.10 -6.89 11.75
CA ASN A 71 -0.14 -7.61 11.44
C ASN A 71 -0.97 -7.92 12.71
N ARG A 72 -0.89 -7.06 13.71
CA ARG A 72 -1.63 -7.20 14.97
C ARG A 72 -2.34 -5.93 15.40
N ASN A 73 -1.85 -4.76 14.97
CA ASN A 73 -2.48 -3.50 15.30
C ASN A 73 -3.83 -3.34 14.58
N SER A 74 -4.76 -2.64 15.25
CA SER A 74 -6.13 -2.43 14.77
C SER A 74 -6.20 -1.68 13.44
N GLN A 75 -5.31 -0.71 13.22
CA GLN A 75 -5.27 0.07 11.99
C GLN A 75 -4.93 -0.79 10.76
N THR A 76 -3.88 -1.60 10.82
CA THR A 76 -3.51 -2.49 9.71
C THR A 76 -4.60 -3.53 9.47
N ASN A 77 -5.15 -4.13 10.53
CA ASN A 77 -6.21 -5.13 10.38
C ASN A 77 -7.48 -4.56 9.73
N ASP A 78 -7.81 -3.29 10.00
CA ASP A 78 -8.91 -2.61 9.32
C ASP A 78 -8.54 -2.19 7.89
N LEU A 79 -7.44 -1.46 7.72
CA LEU A 79 -7.09 -0.77 6.48
C LEU A 79 -6.42 -1.65 5.43
N ALA A 80 -5.83 -2.79 5.80
CA ALA A 80 -5.07 -3.67 4.90
C ALA A 80 -5.79 -4.98 4.55
N ARG A 81 -6.99 -5.23 5.09
CA ARG A 81 -7.75 -6.44 4.73
C ARG A 81 -7.97 -6.52 3.21
N ASN A 82 -8.05 -7.75 2.69
CA ASN A 82 -8.21 -8.07 1.27
C ASN A 82 -7.08 -7.60 0.34
N LYS A 83 -6.04 -6.92 0.85
CA LYS A 83 -4.88 -6.51 0.06
C LYS A 83 -3.78 -7.57 0.07
N ARG A 84 -2.92 -7.51 -0.95
CA ARG A 84 -1.64 -8.20 -1.01
C ARG A 84 -0.55 -7.20 -0.65
N ASP A 85 0.41 -7.58 0.19
CA ASP A 85 1.50 -6.69 0.60
C ASP A 85 2.84 -7.10 -0.03
N ILE A 86 3.62 -6.12 -0.45
CA ILE A 86 5.02 -6.29 -0.84
C ILE A 86 5.88 -5.13 -0.31
N THR A 87 7.08 -5.45 0.14
CA THR A 87 8.06 -4.44 0.57
C THR A 87 9.01 -4.11 -0.58
N LEU A 88 9.08 -2.84 -0.99
CA LEU A 88 10.00 -2.34 -2.02
C LEU A 88 10.59 -0.99 -1.60
N GLU A 89 11.89 -0.79 -1.84
CA GLU A 89 12.59 0.46 -1.54
C GLU A 89 12.84 1.27 -2.82
N PHE A 90 12.22 2.45 -2.94
CA PHE A 90 12.26 3.26 -4.16
C PHE A 90 13.63 3.90 -4.45
N ASP A 91 14.49 3.97 -3.44
CA ASP A 91 15.86 4.50 -3.55
C ASP A 91 16.87 3.44 -4.00
N THR A 92 16.43 2.20 -4.24
CA THR A 92 17.22 1.16 -4.88
C THR A 92 16.83 1.01 -6.34
N ALA A 93 17.81 0.72 -7.22
CA ALA A 93 17.55 0.50 -8.64
C ALA A 93 16.58 -0.69 -8.86
N GLU A 94 16.75 -1.77 -8.08
CA GLU A 94 15.90 -2.97 -8.13
C GLU A 94 14.47 -2.69 -7.65
N GLY A 95 14.32 -2.04 -6.49
CA GLY A 95 12.98 -1.71 -5.97
C GLY A 95 12.22 -0.78 -6.91
N LEU A 96 12.90 0.20 -7.49
CA LEU A 96 12.30 1.11 -8.46
C LEU A 96 11.94 0.42 -9.79
N ASP A 97 12.75 -0.52 -10.28
CA ASP A 97 12.40 -1.36 -11.43
C ASP A 97 11.15 -2.21 -11.16
N LEU A 98 11.10 -2.87 -10.01
CA LEU A 98 9.95 -3.70 -9.61
C LEU A 98 8.66 -2.87 -9.51
N VAL A 99 8.72 -1.67 -8.95
CA VAL A 99 7.56 -0.75 -8.91
C VAL A 99 7.09 -0.40 -10.31
N ARG A 100 8.00 -0.10 -11.25
CA ARG A 100 7.65 0.19 -12.64
C ARG A 100 7.00 -1.01 -13.33
N ARG A 101 7.47 -2.23 -13.05
CA ARG A 101 6.87 -3.47 -13.57
C ARG A 101 5.46 -3.71 -13.02
N LEU A 102 5.22 -3.38 -11.74
CA LEU A 102 3.88 -3.41 -11.16
C LEU A 102 2.95 -2.39 -11.83
N ILE A 103 3.42 -1.16 -12.04
CA ILE A 103 2.67 -0.09 -12.72
C ILE A 103 2.31 -0.47 -14.17
N ALA A 104 3.21 -1.16 -14.87
CA ALA A 104 3.01 -1.58 -16.26
C ALA A 104 1.81 -2.53 -16.44
N ILE A 105 1.42 -3.25 -15.38
CA ILE A 105 0.30 -4.21 -15.39
C ILE A 105 -0.89 -3.75 -14.54
N ALA A 106 -0.88 -2.51 -14.06
CA ALA A 106 -1.92 -1.95 -13.20
C ALA A 106 -2.97 -1.17 -14.01
N ASP A 107 -4.18 -1.07 -13.49
CA ASP A 107 -5.20 -0.16 -14.01
C ASP A 107 -5.16 1.18 -13.29
N ILE A 108 -4.88 1.14 -11.98
CA ILE A 108 -4.92 2.30 -11.09
C ILE A 108 -3.66 2.32 -10.21
N VAL A 109 -3.04 3.49 -10.08
CA VAL A 109 -2.10 3.80 -8.99
C VAL A 109 -2.80 4.77 -8.04
N ILE A 110 -2.76 4.47 -6.74
CA ILE A 110 -3.21 5.40 -5.70
C ILE A 110 -2.02 5.70 -4.81
N GLU A 111 -1.73 6.98 -4.59
CA GLU A 111 -0.64 7.45 -3.74
C GLU A 111 -1.11 8.65 -2.91
N ASN A 112 -0.40 8.98 -1.84
CA ASN A 112 -0.71 10.14 -1.00
C ASN A 112 0.55 10.77 -0.39
N TYR A 113 1.65 10.75 -1.13
CA TYR A 113 2.87 11.43 -0.72
C TYR A 113 2.76 12.94 -0.92
N SER A 114 3.66 13.69 -0.30
CA SER A 114 3.77 15.11 -0.67
C SER A 114 4.12 15.22 -2.17
N PRO A 115 3.67 16.29 -2.88
CA PRO A 115 3.81 16.41 -4.34
C PRO A 115 5.25 16.31 -4.89
N ARG A 116 6.26 16.38 -4.02
CA ARG A 116 7.69 16.32 -4.37
C ARG A 116 8.27 14.91 -4.39
N VAL A 117 7.61 13.93 -3.75
CA VAL A 117 8.20 12.59 -3.55
C VAL A 117 8.15 11.78 -4.84
N MET A 118 6.97 11.62 -5.44
CA MET A 118 6.81 10.79 -6.63
C MET A 118 7.63 11.28 -7.84
N PRO A 119 7.70 12.59 -8.14
CA PRO A 119 8.58 13.10 -9.20
C PRO A 119 10.06 12.79 -8.97
N LYS A 120 10.55 12.77 -7.73
CA LYS A 120 11.96 12.44 -7.41
C LYS A 120 12.34 11.04 -7.89
N PHE A 121 11.39 10.10 -7.88
CA PHE A 121 11.57 8.73 -8.33
C PHE A 121 11.12 8.50 -9.79
N GLY A 122 10.64 9.54 -10.47
CA GLY A 122 10.05 9.44 -11.80
C GLY A 122 8.76 8.60 -11.82
N LEU A 123 7.98 8.68 -10.75
CA LEU A 123 6.70 7.97 -10.58
C LEU A 123 5.50 8.94 -10.55
N ASP A 124 5.69 10.16 -11.05
CA ASP A 124 4.63 11.14 -11.32
C ASP A 124 3.83 10.81 -12.59
N TYR A 125 2.62 11.35 -12.70
CA TYR A 125 1.67 10.99 -13.76
C TYR A 125 2.25 11.01 -15.20
N PRO A 126 2.99 12.05 -15.64
CA PRO A 126 3.62 12.04 -16.97
C PRO A 126 4.54 10.85 -17.20
N ASN A 127 5.27 10.39 -16.19
CA ASN A 127 6.16 9.23 -16.30
C ASN A 127 5.38 7.91 -16.20
N LEU A 128 4.35 7.83 -15.36
CA LEU A 128 3.44 6.67 -15.33
C LEU A 128 2.79 6.43 -16.69
N LYS A 129 2.35 7.50 -17.39
CA LYS A 129 1.73 7.40 -18.71
C LYS A 129 2.67 6.90 -19.80
N LYS A 130 3.99 7.10 -19.66
CA LYS A 130 5.00 6.52 -20.57
C LYS A 130 5.12 5.00 -20.37
N ILE A 131 4.95 4.52 -19.14
CA ILE A 131 5.00 3.10 -18.79
C ILE A 131 3.68 2.42 -19.20
N ASN A 132 2.55 3.03 -18.85
CA ASN A 132 1.23 2.51 -19.13
C ASN A 132 0.30 3.66 -19.58
N PRO A 133 0.01 3.78 -20.90
CA PRO A 133 -0.85 4.83 -21.43
C PRO A 133 -2.30 4.79 -20.96
N LYS A 134 -2.78 3.69 -20.36
CA LYS A 134 -4.15 3.56 -19.84
C LYS A 134 -4.27 3.83 -18.34
N ILE A 135 -3.15 4.05 -17.65
CA ILE A 135 -3.13 4.18 -16.20
C ILE A 135 -3.98 5.35 -15.69
N ILE A 136 -4.70 5.10 -14.60
CA ILE A 136 -5.37 6.12 -13.79
C ILE A 136 -4.51 6.40 -12.56
N LEU A 137 -4.26 7.67 -12.24
CA LEU A 137 -3.60 8.08 -11.01
C LEU A 137 -4.59 8.82 -10.10
N CYS A 138 -4.63 8.44 -8.83
CA CYS A 138 -5.24 9.20 -7.73
C CYS A 138 -4.13 9.56 -6.73
N SER A 139 -4.03 10.85 -6.38
CA SER A 139 -2.97 11.48 -5.57
C SER A 139 -3.60 12.29 -4.44
#